data_AF-H6ND29-F1
#
_entry.id   AF-H6ND29-F1
#
_cell.length_a   1.000
_cell.length_b   1.000
_cell.length_c   1.000
_cell.angle_alpha   90.00
_cell.angle_beta   90.00
_cell.angle_gamma   90.00
#
_symmetry.space_group_name_H-M   'P 1'
#
loop_
_entity.id
_entity.type
_entity.pdbx_description
1 polymer ?
#
loop_
_entity_poly.entity_id
_entity_poly.type
_entity_poly.pdbx_seq_one_letter_code
_entity_poly.pdbx_strand_id
1 'polypeptide(L)'
;MRAFLLHSGEEKLRPLLERLTIAHGTRLEPAEEGGHFIIHWGAYHPDRGSADVLQPVKAVLLAGSSVRAGETLALHGMDSALGEVEAAGGRSRRGKQRGGAAEDEGWTHDFLVPVFHLEALTLLHRGPGVFYGGRVPAGVRLPEGLPDRGYEEVGLEQPTYYGSKALREAVKALYALGLDYGVVRIGVRTGGTLAVRRVEAVPELTPRLAELFAGAMNRYGARLDERRGAPQLDVMLGADPEFLLLNGRGKVRFASAFMDKDGPVGCDAIVLPSRRKIYPLAELRPRPSTEVRELIVQLHRTLQLAARRITDEELVWVAGGMPVKGFPLGGHIHFSRVDLESRLLRVLDNYLALPLTLIEDGSTGQRRPQYGFLGDFRRQRHGGFEYRVLPSWMVSPAVAKGVLALAKLAAEHYPQLRQRPLSDPEVAKAYYRGDKSRIRPLLPALWRDLERLPGYAALEDYLLPLRRMMVQMRPWNEREDIRTKWKIRPYS
;
A
#
# COMPACT_ATOMS: atom_id res chain seq x y z
N MET A 1 -17.69 -10.37 13.08
CA MET A 1 -17.71 -11.50 12.13
C MET A 1 -16.62 -12.49 12.53
N ARG A 2 -16.78 -13.78 12.28
CA ARG A 2 -15.75 -14.82 12.50
C ARG A 2 -15.06 -15.18 11.19
N ALA A 3 -13.79 -15.55 11.20
CA ALA A 3 -13.15 -16.04 9.98
C ALA A 3 -13.70 -17.43 9.61
N PHE A 4 -13.95 -17.66 8.33
CA PHE A 4 -14.29 -18.97 7.78
C PHE A 4 -13.48 -19.22 6.50
N LEU A 5 -12.81 -20.36 6.39
CA LEU A 5 -12.14 -20.77 5.16
C LEU A 5 -13.12 -21.57 4.28
N LEU A 6 -13.53 -20.98 3.16
CA LEU A 6 -14.30 -21.67 2.14
C LEU A 6 -13.35 -22.27 1.09
N HIS A 7 -13.35 -23.59 0.94
CA HIS A 7 -12.41 -24.32 0.08
C HIS A 7 -13.08 -25.27 -0.92
N SER A 8 -12.40 -25.62 -2.01
CA SER A 8 -12.91 -26.52 -3.05
C SER A 8 -12.95 -28.00 -2.67
N GLY A 9 -12.35 -28.39 -1.54
CA GLY A 9 -12.34 -29.79 -1.07
C GLY A 9 -11.27 -30.67 -1.72
N GLU A 10 -10.27 -30.05 -2.36
CA GLU A 10 -9.14 -30.74 -2.97
C GLU A 10 -8.24 -31.43 -1.91
N GLU A 11 -7.82 -32.67 -2.17
CA GLU A 11 -6.97 -33.45 -1.26
C GLU A 11 -5.64 -32.74 -0.93
N LYS A 12 -5.10 -31.98 -1.89
CA LYS A 12 -3.88 -31.17 -1.72
C LYS A 12 -3.99 -30.10 -0.60
N LEU A 13 -5.20 -29.77 -0.15
CA LEU A 13 -5.42 -28.83 0.96
C LEU A 13 -5.28 -29.46 2.34
N ARG A 14 -5.30 -30.80 2.43
CA ARG A 14 -5.26 -31.51 3.71
C ARG A 14 -4.17 -31.01 4.68
N PRO A 15 -2.91 -30.74 4.25
CA PRO A 15 -1.89 -30.22 5.15
C PRO A 15 -2.22 -28.84 5.74
N LEU A 16 -2.95 -27.99 5.00
CA LEU A 16 -3.44 -26.69 5.50
C LEU A 16 -4.58 -26.92 6.49
N LEU A 17 -5.59 -27.70 6.10
CA LEU A 17 -6.80 -27.93 6.90
C LEU A 17 -6.50 -28.54 8.26
N GLU A 18 -5.59 -29.52 8.33
CA GLU A 18 -5.16 -30.15 9.60
C GLU A 18 -4.51 -29.18 10.60
N ARG A 19 -4.11 -27.97 10.15
CA ARG A 19 -3.45 -26.94 10.97
C ARG A 19 -4.35 -25.75 11.27
N LEU A 20 -5.57 -25.69 10.71
CA LEU A 20 -6.48 -24.58 10.93
C LEU A 20 -7.23 -24.74 12.26
N THR A 21 -7.37 -23.62 12.96
CA THR A 21 -8.22 -23.49 14.14
C THR A 21 -9.50 -22.72 13.84
N ILE A 22 -9.55 -22.01 12.71
CA ILE A 22 -10.76 -21.35 12.22
C ILE A 22 -11.69 -22.37 11.56
N ALA A 23 -12.99 -22.09 11.58
CA ALA A 23 -13.97 -22.93 10.89
C ALA A 23 -13.68 -22.97 9.38
N HIS A 24 -13.90 -24.12 8.76
CA HIS A 24 -13.69 -24.30 7.32
C HIS A 24 -14.65 -25.33 6.74
N GLY A 25 -14.85 -25.28 5.43
CA GLY A 25 -15.68 -26.24 4.71
C GLY A 25 -15.80 -25.95 3.23
N THR A 26 -16.52 -26.82 2.52
CA THR A 26 -16.82 -26.65 1.09
C THR A 26 -18.08 -25.84 0.81
N ARG A 27 -18.87 -25.58 1.86
CA ARG A 27 -20.12 -24.81 1.81
C ARG A 27 -20.25 -24.04 3.13
N LEU A 28 -20.90 -22.89 3.06
CA LEU A 28 -21.39 -22.14 4.21
C LEU A 28 -22.90 -22.07 4.10
N GLU A 29 -23.62 -22.38 5.18
CA GLU A 29 -25.08 -22.33 5.15
C GLU A 29 -25.55 -20.86 5.05
N PRO A 30 -26.60 -20.54 4.25
CA PRO A 30 -27.06 -19.16 4.08
C PRO A 30 -27.44 -18.44 5.37
N ALA A 31 -27.89 -19.18 6.39
CA ALA A 31 -28.20 -18.65 7.71
C ALA A 31 -26.95 -18.16 8.47
N GLU A 32 -25.76 -18.59 8.07
CA GLU A 32 -24.48 -18.30 8.71
C GLU A 32 -23.63 -17.26 7.94
N GLU A 33 -23.99 -16.94 6.68
CA GLU A 33 -23.26 -16.00 5.82
C GLU A 33 -23.09 -14.60 6.45
N GLY A 34 -24.09 -14.10 7.18
CA GLY A 34 -24.03 -12.78 7.84
C GLY A 34 -23.09 -12.70 9.06
N GLY A 35 -22.63 -13.84 9.57
CA GLY A 35 -21.78 -13.95 10.76
C GLY A 35 -20.29 -14.08 10.45
N HIS A 36 -19.92 -14.33 9.20
CA HIS A 36 -18.57 -14.75 8.81
C HIS A 36 -17.88 -13.77 7.86
N PHE A 37 -16.55 -13.74 7.97
CA PHE A 37 -15.63 -13.14 7.01
C PHE A 37 -15.01 -14.28 6.22
N ILE A 38 -15.24 -14.32 4.91
CA ILE A 38 -14.91 -15.50 4.10
C ILE A 38 -13.49 -15.37 3.54
N ILE A 39 -12.69 -16.41 3.70
CA ILE A 39 -11.41 -16.59 3.03
C ILE A 39 -11.64 -17.65 1.95
N HIS A 40 -11.60 -17.27 0.68
CA HIS A 40 -11.72 -18.25 -0.40
C HIS A 40 -10.38 -18.89 -0.67
N TRP A 41 -10.35 -20.21 -0.86
CA TRP A 41 -9.18 -20.95 -1.36
C TRP A 41 -9.58 -21.97 -2.42
N GLY A 42 -8.86 -22.01 -3.55
CA GLY A 42 -9.15 -22.92 -4.66
C GLY A 42 -9.85 -22.24 -5.85
N ALA A 43 -10.08 -23.03 -6.90
CA ALA A 43 -10.42 -22.53 -8.24
C ALA A 43 -11.89 -22.14 -8.47
N TYR A 44 -12.82 -22.51 -7.59
CA TYR A 44 -14.23 -22.18 -7.79
C TYR A 44 -15.00 -21.97 -6.49
N HIS A 45 -15.55 -20.77 -6.36
CA HIS A 45 -16.51 -20.41 -5.34
C HIS A 45 -17.59 -19.55 -5.99
N PRO A 46 -18.89 -19.83 -5.77
CA PRO A 46 -19.94 -18.96 -6.24
C PRO A 46 -19.87 -17.63 -5.46
N ASP A 47 -19.15 -16.65 -6.01
CA ASP A 47 -19.16 -15.28 -5.51
C ASP A 47 -20.54 -14.69 -5.79
N ARG A 48 -21.42 -14.77 -4.79
CA ARG A 48 -22.78 -14.22 -4.84
C ARG A 48 -22.82 -12.71 -4.59
N GLY A 49 -21.66 -12.05 -4.51
CA GLY A 49 -21.57 -10.62 -4.19
C GLY A 49 -21.94 -10.29 -2.75
N SER A 50 -22.09 -11.27 -1.86
CA SER A 50 -22.35 -11.10 -0.43
C SER A 50 -21.05 -11.15 0.39
N ALA A 51 -20.92 -10.14 1.27
CA ALA A 51 -20.05 -10.00 2.45
C ALA A 51 -18.53 -10.24 2.32
N ASP A 52 -17.73 -9.21 2.63
CA ASP A 52 -16.48 -9.30 3.39
C ASP A 52 -15.61 -10.54 3.08
N VAL A 53 -15.15 -10.59 1.83
CA VAL A 53 -14.36 -11.68 1.25
C VAL A 53 -12.88 -11.31 1.16
N LEU A 54 -11.99 -12.24 1.51
CA LEU A 54 -10.59 -12.27 1.04
C LEU A 54 -10.49 -13.14 -0.23
N GLN A 55 -9.71 -12.65 -1.18
CA GLN A 55 -9.41 -13.30 -2.47
C GLN A 55 -10.61 -13.34 -3.44
N PRO A 56 -11.11 -12.18 -3.90
CA PRO A 56 -12.20 -12.12 -4.87
C PRO A 56 -11.88 -12.89 -6.15
N VAL A 57 -12.86 -13.61 -6.71
CA VAL A 57 -12.67 -14.42 -7.93
C VAL A 57 -12.16 -13.59 -9.10
N LYS A 58 -12.66 -12.35 -9.24
CA LYS A 58 -12.18 -11.42 -10.30
C LYS A 58 -10.68 -11.15 -10.22
N ALA A 59 -10.13 -11.05 -9.01
CA ALA A 59 -8.70 -10.82 -8.81
C ALA A 59 -7.88 -12.07 -9.17
N VAL A 60 -8.38 -13.26 -8.80
CA VAL A 60 -7.76 -14.55 -9.18
C VAL A 60 -7.71 -14.70 -10.71
N LEU A 61 -8.82 -14.38 -11.40
CA LEU A 61 -8.89 -14.42 -12.87
C LEU A 61 -7.93 -13.41 -13.52
N LEU A 62 -7.80 -12.20 -12.97
CA LEU A 62 -6.84 -11.20 -13.45
C LEU A 62 -5.41 -11.72 -13.31
N ALA A 63 -5.05 -12.25 -12.14
CA ALA A 63 -3.71 -12.78 -11.86
C ALA A 63 -3.36 -14.00 -12.73
N GLY A 64 -4.36 -14.80 -13.13
CA GLY A 64 -4.17 -15.92 -14.04
C GLY A 64 -3.86 -15.54 -15.49
N SER A 65 -4.08 -14.28 -15.89
CA SER A 65 -3.73 -13.78 -17.23
C SER A 65 -2.36 -13.08 -17.17
N SER A 66 -1.30 -13.75 -17.62
CA SER A 66 0.08 -13.24 -17.65
C SER A 66 0.19 -11.83 -18.24
N VAL A 67 -0.46 -11.59 -19.38
CA VAL A 67 -0.45 -10.31 -20.10
C VAL A 67 -1.16 -9.23 -19.29
N ARG A 68 -2.42 -9.45 -18.87
CA ARG A 68 -3.20 -8.44 -18.14
C ARG A 68 -2.59 -8.16 -16.77
N ALA A 69 -2.14 -9.20 -16.07
CA ALA A 69 -1.43 -9.04 -14.80
C ALA A 69 -0.14 -8.23 -15.00
N GLY A 70 0.64 -8.51 -16.05
CA GLY A 70 1.83 -7.73 -16.39
C GLY A 70 1.52 -6.25 -16.65
N GLU A 71 0.47 -5.94 -17.41
CA GLU A 71 0.01 -4.58 -17.66
C GLU A 71 -0.44 -3.86 -16.37
N THR A 72 -1.20 -4.54 -15.50
CA THR A 72 -1.60 -4.01 -14.19
C THR A 72 -0.39 -3.75 -13.29
N LEU A 73 0.59 -4.67 -13.24
CA LEU A 73 1.80 -4.47 -12.44
C LEU A 73 2.62 -3.27 -12.95
N ALA A 74 2.78 -3.15 -14.27
CA ALA A 74 3.48 -2.04 -14.91
C ALA A 74 2.80 -0.70 -14.61
N LEU A 75 1.46 -0.66 -14.60
CA LEU A 75 0.69 0.52 -14.23
C LEU A 75 0.99 0.99 -12.79
N HIS A 76 1.22 0.04 -11.88
CA HIS A 76 1.63 0.32 -10.50
C HIS A 76 3.15 0.53 -10.34
N GLY A 77 3.89 0.66 -11.45
CA GLY A 77 5.32 0.95 -11.44
C GLY A 77 6.20 -0.23 -11.06
N MET A 78 5.76 -1.46 -11.33
CA MET A 78 6.54 -2.68 -11.12
C MET A 78 7.01 -3.25 -12.46
N ASP A 79 8.27 -3.70 -12.52
CA ASP A 79 8.75 -4.50 -13.64
C ASP A 79 8.19 -5.92 -13.53
N SER A 80 7.88 -6.55 -14.67
CA SER A 80 7.22 -7.85 -14.74
C SER A 80 7.82 -8.69 -15.87
N ALA A 81 8.09 -9.95 -15.56
CA ALA A 81 8.55 -10.96 -16.51
C ALA A 81 7.47 -12.06 -16.72
N LEU A 82 6.21 -11.80 -16.35
CA LEU A 82 5.12 -12.79 -16.42
C LEU A 82 4.91 -13.36 -17.84
N GLY A 83 5.07 -12.54 -18.88
CA GLY A 83 4.91 -12.96 -20.28
C GLY A 83 6.17 -13.58 -20.92
N GLU A 84 7.35 -13.41 -20.31
CA GLU A 84 8.60 -13.99 -20.81
C GLU A 84 8.63 -15.53 -20.63
N VAL A 85 7.96 -16.03 -19.58
CA VAL A 85 7.88 -17.46 -19.23
C VAL A 85 7.00 -18.25 -20.21
N GLU A 86 5.89 -17.66 -20.70
CA GLU A 86 5.00 -18.31 -21.67
C GLU A 86 5.61 -18.40 -23.09
N ALA A 87 6.40 -17.40 -23.49
CA ALA A 87 7.08 -17.39 -24.78
C ALA A 87 8.17 -18.47 -24.89
N ALA A 88 8.78 -18.86 -23.76
CA ALA A 88 9.73 -19.97 -23.69
C ALA A 88 9.04 -21.35 -23.81
N GLY A 89 7.81 -21.49 -23.30
CA GLY A 89 7.01 -22.72 -23.42
C GLY A 89 6.39 -22.94 -24.81
N GLY A 90 6.26 -21.89 -25.63
CA GLY A 90 5.63 -21.93 -26.96
C GLY A 90 6.56 -22.25 -28.13
N ARG A 91 7.89 -22.26 -27.94
CA ARG A 91 8.86 -22.65 -28.98
C ARG A 91 9.54 -23.95 -28.61
N SER A 92 8.86 -25.07 -28.83
CA SER A 92 9.50 -26.38 -29.00
C SER A 92 10.38 -26.34 -30.26
N ARG A 93 11.59 -25.78 -30.13
CA ARG A 93 12.68 -26.13 -31.02
C ARG A 93 13.10 -27.53 -30.63
N ARG A 94 12.69 -28.52 -31.43
CA ARG A 94 13.33 -29.84 -31.52
C ARG A 94 14.85 -29.64 -31.58
N GLY A 95 15.51 -29.85 -30.46
CA GLY A 95 16.95 -29.65 -30.31
C GLY A 95 17.43 -30.30 -29.01
N LYS A 96 17.68 -31.61 -29.09
CA LYS A 96 18.51 -32.45 -28.20
C LYS A 96 18.65 -32.01 -26.72
N GLN A 97 18.06 -32.83 -25.85
CA GLN A 97 18.39 -32.95 -24.43
C GLN A 97 19.90 -32.79 -24.17
N ARG A 98 20.24 -31.70 -23.47
CA ARG A 98 21.33 -31.64 -22.49
C ARG A 98 20.75 -30.94 -21.26
N GLY A 99 20.96 -31.58 -20.11
CA GLY A 99 20.28 -31.27 -18.85
C GLY A 99 20.56 -29.88 -18.28
N GLY A 100 19.54 -29.37 -17.57
CA GLY A 100 19.55 -28.35 -16.52
C GLY A 100 20.59 -27.24 -16.58
N ALA A 101 20.25 -26.11 -17.23
CA ALA A 101 20.85 -24.79 -16.98
C ALA A 101 20.22 -23.63 -17.80
N ALA A 102 19.17 -23.84 -18.61
CA ALA A 102 18.76 -22.85 -19.62
C ALA A 102 17.72 -21.80 -19.17
N GLU A 103 17.15 -21.89 -17.96
CA GLU A 103 16.10 -20.94 -17.49
C GLU A 103 16.62 -19.81 -16.57
N ASP A 104 17.90 -19.85 -16.15
CA ASP A 104 18.44 -18.96 -15.11
C ASP A 104 19.45 -17.90 -15.63
N GLU A 105 19.70 -17.80 -16.94
CA GLU A 105 20.79 -16.96 -17.53
C GLU A 105 20.64 -15.42 -17.37
N GLY A 106 19.64 -14.92 -16.64
CA GLY A 106 19.41 -13.48 -16.46
C GLY A 106 19.24 -12.99 -15.03
N TRP A 107 19.19 -13.88 -14.04
CA TRP A 107 18.80 -13.55 -12.66
C TRP A 107 19.96 -13.77 -11.69
N THR A 108 20.32 -12.73 -10.96
CA THR A 108 21.36 -12.78 -9.92
C THR A 108 20.83 -13.27 -8.58
N HIS A 109 19.55 -13.04 -8.30
CA HIS A 109 18.85 -13.53 -7.12
C HIS A 109 17.42 -13.90 -7.50
N ASP A 110 16.87 -14.90 -6.83
CA ASP A 110 15.48 -15.32 -7.00
C ASP A 110 14.84 -15.47 -5.63
N PHE A 111 13.74 -14.76 -5.39
CA PHE A 111 13.03 -14.72 -4.12
C PHE A 111 11.64 -15.29 -4.28
N LEU A 112 11.20 -16.07 -3.31
CA LEU A 112 9.82 -16.54 -3.20
C LEU A 112 9.24 -16.00 -1.89
N VAL A 113 8.12 -15.27 -2.02
CA VAL A 113 7.50 -14.54 -0.91
C VAL A 113 6.02 -14.95 -0.79
N PRO A 114 5.68 -15.83 0.17
CA PRO A 114 4.29 -16.04 0.55
C PRO A 114 3.78 -14.81 1.31
N VAL A 115 2.59 -14.34 0.96
CA VAL A 115 1.95 -13.15 1.55
C VAL A 115 0.52 -13.48 1.90
N PHE A 116 0.06 -13.04 3.07
CA PHE A 116 -1.33 -13.09 3.48
C PHE A 116 -1.72 -11.76 4.14
N HIS A 117 -2.80 -11.14 3.65
CA HIS A 117 -3.41 -9.93 4.20
C HIS A 117 -2.39 -8.80 4.51
N LEU A 118 -1.66 -8.37 3.48
CA LEU A 118 -0.62 -7.32 3.55
C LEU A 118 0.63 -7.67 4.38
N GLU A 119 0.78 -8.93 4.79
CA GLU A 119 1.92 -9.43 5.59
C GLU A 119 2.67 -10.49 4.77
N ALA A 120 3.96 -10.26 4.52
CA ALA A 120 4.83 -11.33 4.04
C ALA A 120 5.06 -12.33 5.17
N LEU A 121 4.90 -13.62 4.90
CA LEU A 121 4.95 -14.67 5.91
C LEU A 121 6.37 -15.18 6.16
N THR A 122 7.19 -15.19 5.11
CA THR A 122 8.62 -15.48 5.18
C THR A 122 9.30 -14.98 3.90
N LEU A 123 10.62 -15.06 3.83
CA LEU A 123 11.41 -14.83 2.63
C LEU A 123 12.19 -16.10 2.32
N LEU A 124 11.99 -16.65 1.13
CA LEU A 124 12.82 -17.72 0.61
C LEU A 124 13.72 -17.16 -0.49
N HIS A 125 14.99 -17.58 -0.50
CA HIS A 125 15.99 -17.10 -1.44
C HIS A 125 16.70 -18.26 -2.13
N ARG A 126 16.92 -18.13 -3.43
CA ARG A 126 17.81 -18.93 -4.24
C ARG A 126 18.87 -18.00 -4.84
N GLY A 127 20.11 -18.17 -4.41
CA GLY A 127 21.26 -17.39 -4.89
C GLY A 127 21.91 -17.99 -6.14
N PRO A 128 22.79 -17.24 -6.82
CA PRO A 128 23.64 -17.81 -7.85
C PRO A 128 24.59 -18.77 -7.12
N GLY A 129 24.69 -20.01 -7.58
CA GLY A 129 25.41 -21.10 -6.91
C GLY A 129 26.92 -20.87 -6.76
N VAL A 130 27.31 -19.94 -5.90
CA VAL A 130 28.70 -19.68 -5.50
C VAL A 130 28.73 -19.68 -3.98
N PHE A 131 29.03 -20.85 -3.42
CA PHE A 131 29.46 -21.01 -2.04
C PHE A 131 30.72 -20.17 -1.82
N TYR A 132 30.60 -19.03 -1.13
CA TYR A 132 31.72 -18.38 -0.47
C TYR A 132 31.55 -18.52 1.05
N GLY A 133 32.32 -19.46 1.61
CA GLY A 133 32.90 -19.35 2.96
C GLY A 133 31.95 -19.07 4.12
N GLY A 134 31.16 -20.07 4.52
CA GLY A 134 30.56 -20.15 5.84
C GLY A 134 30.35 -21.62 6.19
N ARG A 135 31.11 -22.16 7.14
CA ARG A 135 30.90 -23.53 7.64
C ARG A 135 29.47 -23.63 8.17
N VAL A 136 28.62 -24.36 7.47
CA VAL A 136 27.38 -24.90 8.05
C VAL A 136 27.82 -25.88 9.14
N PRO A 137 27.37 -25.76 10.40
CA PRO A 137 27.59 -26.80 11.40
C PRO A 137 27.00 -28.10 10.86
N ALA A 138 27.84 -29.13 10.73
CA ALA A 138 27.41 -30.45 10.31
C ALA A 138 26.31 -30.95 11.26
N GLY A 139 25.07 -31.05 10.78
CA GLY A 139 23.97 -31.63 11.57
C GLY A 139 22.56 -31.16 11.23
N VAL A 140 22.34 -30.04 10.53
CA VAL A 140 20.98 -29.58 10.21
C VAL A 140 20.52 -30.17 8.88
N ARG A 141 19.75 -31.26 8.93
CA ARG A 141 18.98 -31.72 7.77
C ARG A 141 17.87 -30.70 7.48
N LEU A 142 17.89 -30.15 6.27
CA LEU A 142 16.86 -29.26 5.74
C LEU A 142 15.50 -30.00 5.69
N PRO A 143 14.36 -29.34 5.99
CA PRO A 143 13.05 -29.95 5.84
C PRO A 143 12.75 -30.27 4.37
N GLU A 144 12.28 -31.49 4.09
CA GLU A 144 11.78 -31.88 2.78
C GLU A 144 10.54 -31.06 2.39
N GLY A 145 10.46 -30.67 1.11
CA GLY A 145 9.23 -30.16 0.51
C GLY A 145 9.15 -28.64 0.31
N LEU A 146 10.16 -28.01 -0.29
CA LEU A 146 9.94 -26.73 -1.00
C LEU A 146 9.52 -27.00 -2.45
N PRO A 147 8.66 -26.15 -3.05
CA PRO A 147 8.07 -26.42 -4.36
C PRO A 147 9.07 -26.33 -5.53
N ASP A 148 10.33 -25.97 -5.26
CA ASP A 148 11.43 -26.06 -6.20
C ASP A 148 12.71 -26.40 -5.43
N ARG A 149 13.46 -27.41 -5.89
CA ARG A 149 14.77 -27.77 -5.33
C ARG A 149 15.69 -26.54 -5.37
N GLY A 150 16.14 -26.03 -4.22
CA GLY A 150 17.19 -25.01 -4.14
C GLY A 150 16.83 -23.66 -3.51
N TYR A 151 15.65 -23.50 -2.90
CA TYR A 151 15.36 -22.34 -2.04
C TYR A 151 15.76 -22.58 -0.59
N GLU A 152 16.36 -21.58 0.04
CA GLU A 152 16.64 -21.55 1.48
C GLU A 152 15.73 -20.52 2.16
N GLU A 153 15.17 -20.85 3.32
CA GLU A 153 14.35 -19.92 4.10
C GLU A 153 15.26 -18.96 4.87
N VAL A 154 15.23 -17.67 4.47
CA VAL A 154 16.02 -16.60 5.09
C VAL A 154 15.26 -15.94 6.25
N GLY A 155 13.93 -15.98 6.20
CA GLY A 155 13.06 -15.31 7.19
C GLY A 155 13.00 -13.79 7.02
N LEU A 156 12.36 -13.13 7.98
CA LEU A 156 12.00 -11.69 7.90
C LEU A 156 12.87 -10.77 8.77
N GLU A 157 13.71 -11.31 9.64
CA GLU A 157 14.40 -10.51 10.65
C GLU A 157 15.55 -9.67 10.09
N GLN A 158 16.35 -10.25 9.19
CA GLN A 158 17.52 -9.59 8.60
C GLN A 158 17.58 -9.80 7.08
N PRO A 159 16.56 -9.36 6.33
CA PRO A 159 16.55 -9.50 4.89
C PRO A 159 17.67 -8.66 4.28
N THR A 160 18.32 -9.22 3.25
CA THR A 160 19.31 -8.48 2.44
C THR A 160 18.67 -7.24 1.80
N TYR A 161 19.49 -6.37 1.19
CA TYR A 161 18.99 -5.20 0.46
C TYR A 161 17.92 -5.57 -0.59
N TYR A 162 18.20 -6.61 -1.38
CA TYR A 162 17.25 -7.11 -2.37
C TYR A 162 16.09 -7.86 -1.74
N GLY A 163 16.33 -8.63 -0.66
CA GLY A 163 15.27 -9.29 0.10
C GLY A 163 14.24 -8.31 0.65
N SER A 164 14.69 -7.21 1.25
CA SER A 164 13.81 -6.13 1.77
C SER A 164 12.94 -5.52 0.68
N LYS A 165 13.50 -5.35 -0.52
CA LYS A 165 12.75 -4.86 -1.68
C LYS A 165 11.77 -5.91 -2.21
N ALA A 166 12.19 -7.17 -2.31
CA ALA A 166 11.34 -8.27 -2.76
C ALA A 166 10.11 -8.42 -1.86
N LEU A 167 10.28 -8.34 -0.53
CA LEU A 167 9.15 -8.34 0.41
C LEU A 167 8.13 -7.24 0.11
N ARG A 168 8.60 -6.01 -0.13
CA ARG A 168 7.73 -4.87 -0.46
C ARG A 168 7.04 -5.05 -1.81
N GLU A 169 7.79 -5.42 -2.84
CA GLU A 169 7.28 -5.64 -4.19
C GLU A 169 6.26 -6.80 -4.23
N ALA A 170 6.45 -7.85 -3.43
CA ALA A 170 5.49 -8.96 -3.34
C ALA A 170 4.14 -8.51 -2.79
N VAL A 171 4.14 -7.77 -1.67
CA VAL A 171 2.91 -7.23 -1.07
C VAL A 171 2.22 -6.26 -2.04
N LYS A 172 3.01 -5.39 -2.69
CA LYS A 172 2.53 -4.44 -3.68
C LYS A 172 1.92 -5.14 -4.92
N ALA A 173 2.55 -6.21 -5.40
CA ALA A 173 2.08 -6.98 -6.55
C ALA A 173 0.70 -7.61 -6.28
N LEU A 174 0.54 -8.28 -5.13
CA LEU A 174 -0.75 -8.85 -4.77
C LEU A 174 -1.83 -7.77 -4.60
N TYR A 175 -1.50 -6.66 -3.93
CA TYR A 175 -2.43 -5.55 -3.76
C TYR A 175 -2.89 -4.97 -5.11
N ALA A 176 -1.95 -4.72 -6.02
CA ALA A 176 -2.23 -4.18 -7.36
C ALA A 176 -3.13 -5.09 -8.19
N LEU A 177 -2.98 -6.42 -8.05
CA LEU A 177 -3.82 -7.41 -8.73
C LEU A 177 -5.17 -7.65 -8.02
N GLY A 178 -5.43 -6.95 -6.92
CA GLY A 178 -6.65 -7.12 -6.13
C GLY A 178 -6.69 -8.40 -5.29
N LEU A 179 -5.56 -9.09 -5.15
CA LEU A 179 -5.41 -10.28 -4.33
C LEU A 179 -5.22 -9.89 -2.85
N ASP A 180 -5.64 -10.75 -1.95
CA ASP A 180 -5.46 -10.60 -0.51
C ASP A 180 -4.38 -11.54 0.04
N TYR A 181 -4.08 -12.63 -0.67
CA TYR A 181 -2.98 -13.52 -0.38
C TYR A 181 -2.43 -14.17 -1.65
N GLY A 182 -1.27 -14.83 -1.55
CA GLY A 182 -0.68 -15.59 -2.64
C GLY A 182 0.81 -15.81 -2.43
N VAL A 183 1.46 -16.40 -3.43
CA VAL A 183 2.92 -16.53 -3.47
C VAL A 183 3.45 -15.73 -4.66
N VAL A 184 4.44 -14.87 -4.42
CA VAL A 184 5.08 -14.06 -5.47
C VAL A 184 6.53 -14.50 -5.64
N ARG A 185 6.94 -14.77 -6.88
CA ARG A 185 8.34 -14.99 -7.25
C ARG A 185 8.93 -13.70 -7.83
N ILE A 186 10.07 -13.26 -7.30
CA ILE A 186 10.71 -12.01 -7.66
C ILE A 186 12.18 -12.28 -8.01
N GLY A 187 12.55 -11.94 -9.24
CA GLY A 187 13.93 -12.03 -9.69
C GLY A 187 14.66 -10.70 -9.62
N VAL A 188 15.97 -10.73 -9.42
CA VAL A 188 16.86 -9.57 -9.57
C VAL A 188 17.67 -9.72 -10.85
N ARG A 189 17.45 -8.83 -11.83
CA ARG A 189 18.20 -8.82 -13.10
C ARG A 189 19.67 -8.47 -12.84
N THR A 190 20.57 -8.77 -13.78
CA THR A 190 22.02 -8.43 -13.69
C THR A 190 22.28 -6.93 -13.44
N GLY A 191 21.40 -6.04 -13.90
CA GLY A 191 21.44 -4.60 -13.62
C GLY A 191 20.97 -4.19 -12.21
N GLY A 192 20.54 -5.15 -11.38
CA GLY A 192 20.08 -4.91 -10.01
C GLY A 192 18.62 -4.43 -9.88
N THR A 193 17.84 -4.47 -10.96
CA THR A 193 16.39 -4.21 -10.93
C THR A 193 15.61 -5.46 -10.53
N LEU A 194 14.51 -5.28 -9.79
CA LEU A 194 13.62 -6.37 -9.41
C LEU A 194 12.51 -6.49 -10.44
N ALA A 195 12.09 -7.72 -10.76
CA ALA A 195 10.92 -7.99 -11.60
C ALA A 195 10.07 -9.11 -11.01
N VAL A 196 8.75 -8.96 -11.12
CA VAL A 196 7.79 -10.01 -10.74
C VAL A 196 7.82 -11.10 -11.81
N ARG A 197 8.27 -12.30 -11.43
CA ARG A 197 8.39 -13.45 -12.35
C ARG A 197 7.15 -14.31 -12.39
N ARG A 198 6.46 -14.44 -11.25
CA ARG A 198 5.25 -15.26 -11.11
C ARG A 198 4.40 -14.76 -9.95
N VAL A 199 3.08 -14.82 -10.13
CA VAL A 199 2.10 -14.62 -9.05
C VAL A 199 1.20 -15.85 -9.00
N GLU A 200 1.17 -16.51 -7.86
CA GLU A 200 0.34 -17.68 -7.61
C GLU A 200 -0.80 -17.29 -6.67
N ALA A 201 -1.95 -16.94 -7.26
CA ALA A 201 -3.15 -16.54 -6.52
C ALA A 201 -3.77 -17.70 -5.71
N VAL A 202 -3.57 -18.93 -6.17
CA VAL A 202 -3.90 -20.17 -5.44
C VAL A 202 -2.63 -21.02 -5.46
N PRO A 203 -1.73 -20.82 -4.48
CA PRO A 203 -0.42 -21.49 -4.50
C PRO A 203 -0.56 -22.99 -4.26
N GLU A 204 0.27 -23.78 -4.92
CA GLU A 204 0.41 -25.20 -4.58
C GLU A 204 1.07 -25.32 -3.20
N LEU A 205 0.36 -25.97 -2.28
CA LEU A 205 0.77 -26.04 -0.88
C LEU A 205 1.79 -27.13 -0.66
N THR A 206 2.99 -26.73 -0.25
CA THR A 206 3.92 -27.61 0.43
C THR A 206 3.64 -27.67 1.93
N PRO A 207 4.21 -28.64 2.69
CA PRO A 207 4.04 -28.68 4.14
C PRO A 207 4.39 -27.37 4.84
N ARG A 208 5.48 -26.71 4.42
CA ARG A 208 5.90 -25.42 4.98
C ARG A 208 4.97 -24.27 4.59
N LEU A 209 4.53 -24.19 3.33
CA LEU A 209 3.57 -23.16 2.91
C LEU A 209 2.22 -23.34 3.61
N ALA A 210 1.75 -24.59 3.77
CA ALA A 210 0.54 -24.91 4.50
C ALA A 210 0.62 -24.45 5.97
N GLU A 211 1.75 -24.69 6.65
CA GLU A 211 1.99 -24.18 8.00
C GLU A 211 1.93 -22.65 8.07
N LEU A 212 2.63 -21.96 7.17
CA LEU A 212 2.67 -20.50 7.13
C LEU A 212 1.29 -19.89 6.91
N PHE A 213 0.54 -20.38 5.92
CA PHE A 213 -0.80 -19.90 5.63
C PHE A 213 -1.80 -20.24 6.73
N ALA A 214 -1.77 -21.47 7.28
CA ALA A 214 -2.64 -21.84 8.41
C ALA A 214 -2.37 -20.93 9.61
N GLY A 215 -1.10 -20.72 9.97
CA GLY A 215 -0.72 -19.82 11.06
C GLY A 215 -1.22 -18.39 10.83
N ALA A 216 -1.09 -17.86 9.61
CA ALA A 216 -1.56 -16.53 9.26
C ALA A 216 -3.09 -16.40 9.33
N MET A 217 -3.82 -17.40 8.82
CA MET A 217 -5.28 -17.47 8.87
C MET A 217 -5.80 -17.58 10.31
N ASN A 218 -5.15 -18.40 11.15
CA ASN A 218 -5.50 -18.53 12.56
C ASN A 218 -5.27 -17.23 13.32
N ARG A 219 -4.14 -16.54 13.09
CA ARG A 219 -3.89 -15.20 13.66
C ARG A 219 -4.93 -14.18 13.20
N TYR A 220 -5.33 -14.23 11.93
CA TYR A 220 -6.37 -13.36 11.40
C TYR A 220 -7.73 -13.63 12.05
N GLY A 221 -8.12 -14.91 12.19
CA GLY A 221 -9.33 -15.32 12.88
C GLY A 221 -9.37 -14.85 14.34
N ALA A 222 -8.28 -15.05 15.08
CA ALA A 222 -8.16 -14.59 16.47
C ALA A 222 -8.36 -13.07 16.59
N ARG A 223 -7.74 -12.27 15.70
CA ARG A 223 -7.94 -10.81 15.67
C ARG A 223 -9.41 -10.42 15.41
N LEU A 224 -10.11 -11.13 14.52
CA LEU A 224 -11.53 -10.86 14.27
C LEU A 224 -12.41 -11.18 15.49
N ASP A 225 -12.10 -12.27 16.20
CA ASP A 225 -12.80 -12.65 17.43
C ASP A 225 -12.55 -11.65 18.57
N GLU A 226 -11.31 -11.21 18.76
CA GLU A 226 -10.95 -10.16 19.74
C GLU A 226 -11.74 -8.87 19.48
N ARG A 227 -11.82 -8.42 18.22
CA ARG A 227 -12.57 -7.22 17.84
C ARG A 227 -14.07 -7.34 18.07
N ARG A 228 -14.64 -8.54 17.93
CA ARG A 228 -16.08 -8.77 18.16
C ARG A 228 -16.46 -8.51 19.63
N GLY A 229 -15.55 -8.78 20.56
CA GLY A 229 -15.75 -8.55 21.99
C GLY A 229 -15.28 -7.19 22.50
N ALA A 230 -14.50 -6.46 21.72
CA ALA A 230 -13.91 -5.19 22.14
C ALA A 230 -14.86 -4.00 21.90
N PRO A 231 -14.84 -2.97 22.77
CA PRO A 231 -15.52 -1.72 22.49
C PRO A 231 -14.90 -1.06 21.25
N GLN A 232 -15.74 -0.48 20.39
CA GLN A 232 -15.26 0.32 19.28
C GLN A 232 -14.60 1.58 19.84
N LEU A 233 -13.28 1.68 19.64
CA LEU A 233 -12.53 2.88 20.01
C LEU A 233 -12.57 3.88 18.87
N ASP A 234 -12.60 5.17 19.22
CA ASP A 234 -12.47 6.24 18.23
C ASP A 234 -11.11 6.16 17.54
N VAL A 235 -11.13 6.24 16.22
CA VAL A 235 -9.91 6.22 15.41
C VAL A 235 -9.08 7.44 15.76
N MET A 236 -7.81 7.20 16.09
CA MET A 236 -6.85 8.25 16.38
C MET A 236 -6.01 8.52 15.14
N LEU A 237 -5.95 9.78 14.73
CA LEU A 237 -5.16 10.24 13.60
C LEU A 237 -3.87 10.93 14.05
N GLY A 238 -2.76 10.56 13.41
CA GLY A 238 -1.54 11.36 13.32
C GLY A 238 -1.32 11.79 11.88
N ALA A 239 -0.33 12.64 11.63
CA ALA A 239 -0.02 13.09 10.27
C ALA A 239 1.43 13.54 10.17
N ASP A 240 2.05 13.27 9.01
CA ASP A 240 3.39 13.75 8.66
C ASP A 240 3.35 14.45 7.28
N PRO A 241 2.76 15.65 7.15
CA PRO A 241 2.77 16.38 5.89
C PRO A 241 4.11 17.08 5.64
N GLU A 242 4.55 17.03 4.39
CA GLU A 242 5.82 17.57 3.93
C GLU A 242 5.65 18.89 3.14
N PHE A 243 6.67 19.74 3.13
CA PHE A 243 6.76 20.95 2.31
C PHE A 243 8.21 21.26 1.89
N LEU A 244 8.37 22.10 0.86
CA LEU A 244 9.68 22.60 0.40
C LEU A 244 9.87 24.07 0.74
N LEU A 245 11.13 24.46 0.82
CA LEU A 245 11.58 25.84 0.91
C LEU A 245 12.18 26.28 -0.42
N LEU A 246 11.62 27.32 -1.03
CA LEU A 246 12.14 27.91 -2.27
C LEU A 246 12.67 29.32 -2.00
N ASN A 247 13.80 29.68 -2.59
CA ASN A 247 14.24 31.08 -2.60
C ASN A 247 13.51 31.89 -3.67
N GLY A 248 13.71 33.21 -3.70
CA GLY A 248 13.13 34.10 -4.71
C GLY A 248 13.49 33.80 -6.19
N ARG A 249 14.43 32.88 -6.44
CA ARG A 249 14.74 32.35 -7.79
C ARG A 249 14.10 30.99 -8.08
N GLY A 250 13.24 30.49 -7.19
CA GLY A 250 12.59 29.18 -7.30
C GLY A 250 13.52 27.98 -7.03
N LYS A 251 14.71 28.18 -6.48
CA LYS A 251 15.63 27.08 -6.13
C LYS A 251 15.32 26.53 -4.74
N VAL A 252 15.37 25.20 -4.62
CA VAL A 252 15.16 24.49 -3.35
C VAL A 252 16.30 24.81 -2.37
N ARG A 253 15.93 25.25 -1.18
CA ARG A 253 16.79 25.27 0.01
C ARG A 253 16.51 24.03 0.84
N PHE A 254 17.54 23.32 1.26
CA PHE A 254 17.35 22.07 1.99
C PHE A 254 16.86 22.35 3.40
N ALA A 255 15.81 21.67 3.81
CA ALA A 255 15.27 21.75 5.17
C ALA A 255 16.33 21.42 6.23
N SER A 256 17.28 20.52 5.93
CA SER A 256 18.39 20.19 6.83
C SER A 256 19.33 21.35 7.17
N ALA A 257 19.21 22.49 6.50
CA ALA A 257 19.92 23.71 6.90
C ALA A 257 19.27 24.42 8.11
N PHE A 258 18.01 24.08 8.43
CA PHE A 258 17.20 24.76 9.46
C PHE A 258 16.72 23.83 10.57
N MET A 259 16.71 22.52 10.34
CA MET A 259 16.16 21.55 11.30
C MET A 259 16.83 20.18 11.18
N ASP A 260 16.92 19.49 12.31
CA ASP A 260 17.34 18.09 12.38
C ASP A 260 16.26 17.14 11.84
N LYS A 261 16.56 15.84 11.82
CA LYS A 261 15.60 14.81 11.35
C LYS A 261 14.46 14.61 12.34
N ASP A 262 14.73 14.72 13.63
CA ASP A 262 13.83 14.33 14.71
C ASP A 262 12.98 15.50 15.23
N GLY A 263 11.91 15.12 15.93
CA GLY A 263 11.03 16.05 16.62
C GLY A 263 9.80 16.50 15.83
N PRO A 264 9.00 17.43 16.39
CA PRO A 264 7.71 17.86 15.84
C PRO A 264 7.81 18.65 14.52
N VAL A 265 9.01 19.09 14.18
CA VAL A 265 9.39 19.71 12.90
C VAL A 265 10.74 19.09 12.56
N GLY A 266 10.87 18.40 11.44
CA GLY A 266 12.12 17.77 11.04
C GLY A 266 12.30 17.77 9.53
N CYS A 267 13.37 17.13 9.05
CA CYS A 267 13.61 16.96 7.63
C CYS A 267 13.55 15.50 7.17
N ASP A 268 13.03 15.27 5.97
CA ASP A 268 12.99 13.94 5.34
C ASP A 268 13.84 13.84 4.07
N ALA A 269 14.19 12.60 3.71
CA ALA A 269 15.19 12.26 2.72
C ALA A 269 14.61 11.94 1.33
N ILE A 270 15.28 12.45 0.31
CA ILE A 270 15.18 11.94 -1.06
C ILE A 270 16.43 11.11 -1.38
N VAL A 271 16.22 9.94 -1.99
CA VAL A 271 17.31 9.11 -2.52
C VAL A 271 17.54 9.48 -3.98
N LEU A 272 18.72 10.00 -4.29
CA LEU A 272 19.13 10.33 -5.66
C LEU A 272 19.41 9.05 -6.48
N PRO A 273 19.44 9.12 -7.82
CA PRO A 273 19.84 7.99 -8.67
C PRO A 273 21.21 7.41 -8.31
N SER A 274 22.12 8.26 -7.82
CA SER A 274 23.44 7.87 -7.29
C SER A 274 23.39 7.12 -5.95
N ARG A 275 22.20 6.80 -5.43
CA ARG A 275 21.92 6.20 -4.11
C ARG A 275 22.30 7.09 -2.91
N ARG A 276 22.76 8.32 -3.15
CA ARG A 276 23.01 9.31 -2.10
C ARG A 276 21.70 9.85 -1.55
N LYS A 277 21.60 9.93 -0.22
CA LYS A 277 20.47 10.60 0.48
C LYS A 277 20.75 12.09 0.61
N ILE A 278 19.77 12.91 0.28
CA ILE A 278 19.73 14.35 0.58
C ILE A 278 18.48 14.63 1.41
N TYR A 279 18.45 15.73 2.18
CA TYR A 279 17.36 16.05 3.11
C TYR A 279 16.66 17.39 2.77
N PRO A 280 16.02 17.48 1.59
CA PRO A 280 15.43 18.72 1.12
C PRO A 280 14.06 19.03 1.71
N LEU A 281 13.34 18.01 2.20
CA LEU A 281 11.94 18.12 2.59
C LEU A 281 11.84 18.53 4.05
N ALA A 282 10.98 19.51 4.37
CA ALA A 282 10.56 19.78 5.74
C ALA A 282 9.30 18.97 6.03
N GLU A 283 9.25 18.29 7.18
CA GLU A 283 8.15 17.43 7.62
C GLU A 283 7.63 17.91 8.97
N LEU A 284 6.31 18.05 9.09
CA LEU A 284 5.65 18.40 10.35
C LEU A 284 5.10 17.14 11.00
N ARG A 285 5.24 17.00 12.32
CA ARG A 285 4.73 15.85 13.07
C ARG A 285 3.86 16.31 14.24
N PRO A 286 2.65 16.85 13.97
CA PRO A 286 1.72 17.25 15.02
C PRO A 286 1.39 16.09 15.97
N ARG A 287 1.06 16.45 17.22
CA ARG A 287 0.58 15.45 18.19
C ARG A 287 -0.70 14.79 17.66
N PRO A 288 -0.81 13.45 17.72
CA PRO A 288 -1.99 12.74 17.25
C PRO A 288 -3.22 13.05 18.11
N SER A 289 -4.40 12.89 17.53
CA SER A 289 -5.68 13.09 18.23
C SER A 289 -6.80 12.24 17.65
N THR A 290 -7.79 11.90 18.48
CA THR A 290 -9.07 11.34 18.01
C THR A 290 -9.94 12.41 17.37
N GLU A 291 -9.73 13.69 17.71
CA GLU A 291 -10.51 14.82 17.21
C GLU A 291 -9.78 15.54 16.06
N VAL A 292 -10.44 15.63 14.90
CA VAL A 292 -9.90 16.32 13.71
C VAL A 292 -9.56 17.78 14.03
N ARG A 293 -10.43 18.45 14.80
CA ARG A 293 -10.21 19.84 15.22
C ARG A 293 -8.91 20.01 15.99
N GLU A 294 -8.65 19.12 16.95
CA GLU A 294 -7.44 19.19 17.78
C GLU A 294 -6.20 18.87 16.95
N LEU A 295 -6.26 17.87 16.07
CA LEU A 295 -5.14 17.57 15.16
C LEU A 295 -4.77 18.79 14.28
N ILE A 296 -5.76 19.53 13.79
CA ILE A 296 -5.53 20.78 13.03
C ILE A 296 -4.89 21.87 13.89
N VAL A 297 -5.31 22.01 15.15
CA VAL A 297 -4.68 22.95 16.10
C VAL A 297 -3.23 22.57 16.35
N GLN A 298 -2.93 21.28 16.51
CA GLN A 298 -1.56 20.79 16.68
C GLN A 298 -0.72 21.00 15.41
N LEU A 299 -1.30 20.78 14.22
CA LEU A 299 -0.64 21.06 12.94
C LEU A 299 -0.27 22.55 12.81
N HIS A 300 -1.18 23.44 13.19
CA HIS A 300 -0.92 24.88 13.22
C HIS A 300 0.20 25.24 14.22
N ARG A 301 0.24 24.60 15.40
CA ARG A 301 1.34 24.78 16.37
C ARG A 301 2.68 24.33 15.81
N THR A 302 2.72 23.22 15.06
CA THR A 302 3.95 22.75 14.40
C THR A 302 4.39 23.69 13.28
N LEU A 303 3.47 24.27 12.50
CA LEU A 303 3.78 25.33 11.54
C LEU A 303 4.41 26.55 12.21
N GLN A 304 3.85 27.00 13.34
CA GLN A 304 4.43 28.11 14.12
C GLN A 304 5.83 27.77 14.66
N LEU A 305 6.07 26.53 15.05
CA LEU A 305 7.40 26.08 15.47
C LEU A 305 8.38 26.07 14.30
N ALA A 306 7.95 25.60 13.12
CA ALA A 306 8.76 25.64 11.91
C ALA A 306 9.14 27.08 11.55
N ALA A 307 8.21 28.03 11.69
CA ALA A 307 8.45 29.45 11.39
C ALA A 307 9.47 30.09 12.36
N ARG A 308 9.60 29.57 13.58
CA ARG A 308 10.66 29.99 14.51
C ARG A 308 12.03 29.41 14.17
N ARG A 309 12.09 28.28 13.45
CA ARG A 309 13.35 27.61 13.06
C ARG A 309 13.86 28.08 11.71
N ILE A 310 12.97 28.32 10.76
CA ILE A 310 13.29 28.83 9.43
C ILE A 310 13.24 30.35 9.51
N THR A 311 14.37 30.96 9.85
CA THR A 311 14.48 32.41 10.10
C THR A 311 14.61 33.24 8.83
N ASP A 312 14.82 32.61 7.67
CA ASP A 312 14.90 33.28 6.37
C ASP A 312 13.47 33.54 5.84
N GLU A 313 13.00 34.78 6.00
CA GLU A 313 11.63 35.18 5.67
C GLU A 313 11.37 35.23 4.15
N GLU A 314 12.43 35.40 3.35
CA GLU A 314 12.40 35.43 1.87
C GLU A 314 12.11 34.06 1.24
N LEU A 315 12.15 32.99 2.05
CA LEU A 315 11.83 31.65 1.57
C LEU A 315 10.33 31.47 1.44
N VAL A 316 9.90 31.02 0.27
CA VAL A 316 8.52 30.60 0.01
C VAL A 316 8.33 29.16 0.43
N TRP A 317 7.28 28.89 1.20
CA TRP A 317 6.94 27.54 1.66
C TRP A 317 5.89 26.94 0.74
N VAL A 318 6.23 25.88 0.02
CA VAL A 318 5.34 25.26 -0.96
C VAL A 318 5.00 23.82 -0.58
N ALA A 319 3.73 23.47 -0.76
CA ALA A 319 3.20 22.13 -0.53
C ALA A 319 2.47 21.61 -1.79
N GLY A 320 1.92 20.40 -1.73
CA GLY A 320 1.27 19.74 -2.87
C GLY A 320 1.92 18.38 -3.17
N GLY A 321 1.93 17.97 -4.43
CA GLY A 321 2.48 16.69 -4.87
C GLY A 321 3.90 16.75 -5.40
N MET A 322 4.21 17.74 -6.26
CA MET A 322 5.52 17.88 -6.91
C MET A 322 5.73 19.35 -7.33
N PRO A 323 5.79 20.29 -6.38
CA PRO A 323 5.95 21.72 -6.68
C PRO A 323 7.22 22.03 -7.48
N VAL A 324 8.27 21.24 -7.26
CA VAL A 324 9.51 21.25 -8.04
C VAL A 324 9.79 19.84 -8.56
N LYS A 325 10.03 19.71 -9.87
CA LYS A 325 10.33 18.42 -10.51
C LYS A 325 11.48 17.71 -9.80
N GLY A 326 11.24 16.45 -9.41
CA GLY A 326 12.21 15.62 -8.70
C GLY A 326 12.16 15.74 -7.17
N PHE A 327 11.28 16.58 -6.62
CA PHE A 327 11.03 16.71 -5.19
C PHE A 327 9.57 16.38 -4.86
N PRO A 328 9.21 15.08 -4.83
CA PRO A 328 7.86 14.65 -4.45
C PRO A 328 7.60 15.01 -2.99
N LEU A 329 6.37 15.42 -2.70
CA LEU A 329 5.90 15.69 -1.35
C LEU A 329 4.79 14.71 -0.95
N GLY A 330 4.83 14.27 0.31
CA GLY A 330 3.88 13.39 0.96
C GLY A 330 3.00 14.11 1.98
N GLY A 331 1.73 13.68 2.05
CA GLY A 331 0.79 14.08 3.09
C GLY A 331 0.41 12.87 3.93
N HIS A 332 1.38 12.24 4.58
CA HIS A 332 1.18 10.96 5.25
C HIS A 332 0.17 11.10 6.41
N ILE A 333 -0.72 10.12 6.55
CA ILE A 333 -1.70 10.07 7.65
C ILE A 333 -1.48 8.78 8.43
N HIS A 334 -1.35 8.89 9.75
CA HIS A 334 -1.21 7.75 10.65
C HIS A 334 -2.56 7.40 11.26
N PHE A 335 -2.86 6.12 11.27
CA PHE A 335 -4.08 5.56 11.84
C PHE A 335 -3.71 4.67 13.01
N SER A 336 -4.36 4.89 14.15
CA SER A 336 -4.23 4.09 15.37
C SER A 336 -5.62 3.77 15.92
N ARG A 337 -5.71 2.73 16.75
CA ARG A 337 -6.99 2.18 17.25
C ARG A 337 -7.90 1.63 16.15
N VAL A 338 -7.32 1.31 15.00
CA VAL A 338 -7.93 0.59 13.89
C VAL A 338 -6.88 -0.34 13.28
N ASP A 339 -7.31 -1.52 12.89
CA ASP A 339 -6.42 -2.50 12.28
C ASP A 339 -6.11 -2.16 10.83
N LEU A 340 -4.86 -2.41 10.45
CA LEU A 340 -4.47 -2.36 9.06
C LEU A 340 -5.06 -3.57 8.33
N GLU A 341 -6.05 -3.31 7.47
CA GLU A 341 -6.67 -4.29 6.59
C GLU A 341 -6.57 -3.90 5.13
N SER A 342 -6.50 -4.89 4.23
CA SER A 342 -6.55 -4.66 2.78
C SER A 342 -7.81 -3.89 2.37
N ARG A 343 -8.93 -4.17 3.03
CA ARG A 343 -10.21 -3.47 2.82
C ARG A 343 -10.13 -1.99 3.19
N LEU A 344 -9.57 -1.67 4.35
CA LEU A 344 -9.40 -0.28 4.79
C LEU A 344 -8.49 0.47 3.81
N LEU A 345 -7.36 -0.11 3.41
CA LEU A 345 -6.50 0.50 2.39
C LEU A 345 -7.25 0.74 1.08
N ARG A 346 -8.02 -0.25 0.59
CA ARG A 346 -8.84 -0.09 -0.62
C ARG A 346 -9.89 1.02 -0.45
N VAL A 347 -10.46 1.20 0.73
CA VAL A 347 -11.37 2.31 1.03
C VAL A 347 -10.64 3.65 0.97
N LEU A 348 -9.48 3.78 1.61
CA LEU A 348 -8.67 5.00 1.57
C LEU A 348 -8.25 5.33 0.12
N ASP A 349 -7.86 4.33 -0.67
CA ASP A 349 -7.53 4.54 -2.08
C ASP A 349 -8.74 5.06 -2.88
N ASN A 350 -9.92 4.43 -2.73
CA ASN A 350 -11.09 4.73 -3.55
C ASN A 350 -11.89 5.96 -3.10
N TYR A 351 -11.97 6.23 -1.80
CA TYR A 351 -12.79 7.31 -1.23
C TYR A 351 -11.97 8.53 -0.81
N LEU A 352 -10.65 8.40 -0.64
CA LEU A 352 -9.78 9.52 -0.28
C LEU A 352 -8.78 9.87 -1.39
N ALA A 353 -7.91 8.94 -1.80
CA ALA A 353 -6.87 9.26 -2.80
C ALA A 353 -7.43 9.55 -4.19
N LEU A 354 -8.36 8.71 -4.68
CA LEU A 354 -8.95 8.87 -6.00
C LEU A 354 -9.71 10.20 -6.14
N PRO A 355 -10.65 10.59 -5.25
CA PRO A 355 -11.33 11.89 -5.35
C PRO A 355 -10.39 13.08 -5.21
N LEU A 356 -9.31 12.96 -4.41
CA LEU A 356 -8.37 14.06 -4.19
C LEU A 356 -7.67 14.50 -5.49
N THR A 357 -7.48 13.59 -6.44
CA THR A 357 -6.94 13.91 -7.78
C THR A 357 -7.70 15.03 -8.50
N LEU A 358 -8.99 15.22 -8.21
CA LEU A 358 -9.80 16.27 -8.83
C LEU A 358 -9.32 17.69 -8.47
N ILE A 359 -8.65 17.84 -7.33
CA ILE A 359 -8.16 19.13 -6.82
C ILE A 359 -6.63 19.21 -6.77
N GLU A 360 -5.93 18.16 -7.17
CA GLU A 360 -4.48 18.17 -7.37
C GLU A 360 -4.07 19.16 -8.47
N ASP A 361 -2.88 19.75 -8.35
CA ASP A 361 -2.27 20.51 -9.45
C ASP A 361 -1.77 19.57 -10.55
N GLY A 362 -1.59 20.08 -11.77
CA GLY A 362 -1.14 19.26 -12.91
C GLY A 362 0.24 18.62 -12.70
N SER A 363 1.08 19.20 -11.84
CA SER A 363 2.38 18.63 -11.49
C SER A 363 2.30 17.42 -10.55
N THR A 364 1.24 17.29 -9.74
CA THR A 364 1.11 16.21 -8.74
C THR A 364 1.26 14.82 -9.37
N GLY A 365 0.69 14.60 -10.56
CA GLY A 365 0.73 13.30 -11.23
C GLY A 365 2.15 12.75 -11.46
N GLN A 366 3.16 13.62 -11.57
CA GLN A 366 4.56 13.24 -11.80
C GLN A 366 5.20 12.47 -10.63
N ARG A 367 4.60 12.51 -9.43
CA ARG A 367 5.07 11.70 -8.30
C ARG A 367 4.76 10.22 -8.50
N ARG A 368 3.69 9.91 -9.22
CA ARG A 368 3.18 8.54 -9.39
C ARG A 368 3.80 7.87 -10.62
N PRO A 369 3.99 6.54 -10.61
CA PRO A 369 3.73 5.59 -9.52
C PRO A 369 4.90 5.46 -8.52
N GLN A 370 6.01 6.18 -8.71
CA GLN A 370 7.20 6.02 -7.86
C GLN A 370 6.95 6.40 -6.39
N TYR A 371 6.15 7.43 -6.17
CA TYR A 371 5.69 7.93 -4.89
C TYR A 371 4.16 7.99 -4.90
N GLY A 372 3.53 7.61 -3.80
CA GLY A 372 2.08 7.61 -3.68
C GLY A 372 1.38 6.67 -4.66
N PHE A 373 1.91 5.45 -4.83
CA PHE A 373 1.18 4.39 -5.53
C PHE A 373 0.02 3.87 -4.67
N LEU A 374 -1.01 3.31 -5.31
CA LEU A 374 -2.18 2.76 -4.63
C LEU A 374 -1.78 1.64 -3.66
N GLY A 375 -2.29 1.70 -2.43
CA GLY A 375 -1.95 0.77 -1.37
C GLY A 375 -0.57 0.98 -0.75
N ASP A 376 0.08 2.14 -0.90
CA ASP A 376 1.32 2.44 -0.17
C ASP A 376 1.04 2.68 1.32
N PHE A 377 1.62 1.83 2.17
CA PHE A 377 1.49 1.90 3.62
C PHE A 377 2.79 1.52 4.34
N ARG A 378 2.88 1.87 5.62
CA ARG A 378 3.93 1.40 6.53
C ARG A 378 3.35 1.06 7.90
N ARG A 379 3.62 -0.14 8.40
CA ARG A 379 3.27 -0.51 9.79
C ARG A 379 4.14 0.26 10.77
N GLN A 380 3.56 0.72 11.87
CA GLN A 380 4.27 1.45 12.92
C GLN A 380 4.61 0.51 14.09
N ARG A 381 5.82 0.64 14.66
CA ARG A 381 6.30 -0.22 15.75
C ARG A 381 5.46 -0.11 17.02
N HIS A 382 4.89 1.07 17.26
CA HIS A 382 4.06 1.37 18.43
C HIS A 382 2.57 1.03 18.21
N GLY A 383 2.24 0.30 17.14
CA GLY A 383 0.86 0.00 16.74
C GLY A 383 0.33 0.96 15.68
N GLY A 384 -0.70 0.53 14.96
CA GLY A 384 -1.27 1.30 13.85
C GLY A 384 -0.44 1.25 12.55
N PHE A 385 -0.76 2.12 11.62
CA PHE A 385 -0.10 2.21 10.33
C PHE A 385 -0.13 3.64 9.76
N GLU A 386 0.79 3.89 8.84
CA GLU A 386 0.89 5.12 8.07
C GLU A 386 0.42 4.86 6.65
N TYR A 387 -0.51 5.68 6.16
CA TYR A 387 -0.98 5.70 4.80
C TYR A 387 -0.21 6.75 3.99
N ARG A 388 0.41 6.31 2.89
CA ARG A 388 1.49 7.08 2.21
C ARG A 388 1.15 7.51 0.79
N VAL A 389 -0.11 7.32 0.40
CA VAL A 389 -0.58 7.54 -0.97
C VAL A 389 -0.75 9.01 -1.31
N LEU A 390 -1.15 9.85 -0.34
CA LEU A 390 -1.58 11.22 -0.62
C LEU A 390 -0.40 12.17 -0.90
N PRO A 391 -0.56 13.16 -1.80
CA PRO A 391 0.33 14.31 -1.85
C PRO A 391 0.18 15.14 -0.57
N SER A 392 1.10 16.09 -0.35
CA SER A 392 1.00 17.01 0.78
C SER A 392 -0.25 17.90 0.64
N TRP A 393 -1.27 17.56 1.41
CA TRP A 393 -2.57 18.22 1.46
C TRP A 393 -2.57 19.51 2.30
N MET A 394 -1.42 19.87 2.90
CA MET A 394 -1.31 21.06 3.76
C MET A 394 -1.29 22.39 3.00
N VAL A 395 -1.60 22.39 1.70
CA VAL A 395 -1.68 23.59 0.84
C VAL A 395 -2.64 24.68 1.39
N SER A 396 -3.61 24.32 2.23
CA SER A 396 -4.46 25.27 2.96
C SER A 396 -5.15 24.61 4.16
N PRO A 397 -5.63 25.39 5.15
CA PRO A 397 -6.42 24.85 6.25
C PRO A 397 -7.70 24.15 5.80
N ALA A 398 -8.34 24.62 4.72
CA ALA A 398 -9.59 24.03 4.22
C ALA A 398 -9.37 22.62 3.65
N VAL A 399 -8.32 22.45 2.82
CA VAL A 399 -7.96 21.14 2.27
C VAL A 399 -7.52 20.19 3.40
N ALA A 400 -6.67 20.66 4.32
CA ALA A 400 -6.22 19.88 5.46
C ALA A 400 -7.36 19.35 6.34
N LYS A 401 -8.31 20.24 6.71
CA LYS A 401 -9.49 19.87 7.50
C LYS A 401 -10.32 18.80 6.77
N GLY A 402 -10.61 19.02 5.49
CA GLY A 402 -11.41 18.09 4.71
C GLY A 402 -10.74 16.73 4.52
N VAL A 403 -9.43 16.70 4.24
CA VAL A 403 -8.67 15.45 4.04
C VAL A 403 -8.62 14.64 5.34
N LEU A 404 -8.32 15.28 6.47
CA LEU A 404 -8.29 14.59 7.77
C LEU A 404 -9.68 14.14 8.23
N ALA A 405 -10.72 14.96 8.00
CA ALA A 405 -12.10 14.57 8.28
C ALA A 405 -12.54 13.37 7.44
N LEU A 406 -12.23 13.38 6.14
CA LEU A 406 -12.56 12.29 5.23
C LEU A 406 -11.79 11.01 5.57
N ALA A 407 -10.51 11.14 5.94
CA ALA A 407 -9.71 10.03 6.43
C ALA A 407 -10.28 9.41 7.71
N LYS A 408 -10.67 10.22 8.70
CA LYS A 408 -11.30 9.76 9.94
C LYS A 408 -12.61 9.02 9.66
N LEU A 409 -13.53 9.66 8.93
CA LEU A 409 -14.83 9.10 8.59
C LEU A 409 -14.69 7.77 7.82
N ALA A 410 -13.79 7.74 6.82
CA ALA A 410 -13.55 6.54 6.03
C ALA A 410 -12.97 5.41 6.88
N ALA A 411 -12.05 5.70 7.81
CA ALA A 411 -11.44 4.70 8.67
C ALA A 411 -12.40 4.16 9.75
N GLU A 412 -13.30 4.99 10.28
CA GLU A 412 -14.29 4.58 11.28
C GLU A 412 -15.40 3.70 10.68
N HIS A 413 -15.68 3.88 9.39
CA HIS A 413 -16.82 3.26 8.72
C HIS A 413 -16.45 2.46 7.46
N TYR A 414 -15.19 2.07 7.31
CA TYR A 414 -14.71 1.37 6.11
C TYR A 414 -15.50 0.10 5.72
N PRO A 415 -16.13 -0.68 6.63
CA PRO A 415 -16.92 -1.85 6.23
C PRO A 415 -18.19 -1.49 5.44
N GLN A 416 -18.70 -0.26 5.61
CA GLN A 416 -19.89 0.26 4.93
C GLN A 416 -19.57 0.83 3.53
N LEU A 417 -18.30 1.18 3.29
CA LEU A 417 -17.82 1.76 2.03
C LEU A 417 -17.39 0.66 1.05
N ARG A 418 -18.28 0.29 0.13
CA ARG A 418 -18.11 -0.90 -0.73
C ARG A 418 -17.71 -0.63 -2.19
N GLN A 419 -17.78 0.60 -2.67
CA GLN A 419 -17.42 0.89 -4.07
C GLN A 419 -15.92 0.74 -4.28
N ARG A 420 -15.53 0.10 -5.40
CA ARG A 420 -14.12 -0.14 -5.78
C ARG A 420 -13.87 0.27 -7.24
N PRO A 421 -14.09 1.54 -7.62
CA PRO A 421 -13.81 1.98 -8.99
C PRO A 421 -12.36 1.73 -9.43
N LEU A 422 -11.37 1.78 -8.52
CA LEU A 422 -9.97 1.47 -8.83
C LEU A 422 -9.70 0.00 -9.19
N SER A 423 -10.67 -0.90 -9.02
CA SER A 423 -10.59 -2.27 -9.54
C SER A 423 -10.76 -2.32 -11.07
N ASP A 424 -11.23 -1.24 -11.69
CA ASP A 424 -11.19 -1.06 -13.14
C ASP A 424 -9.80 -0.53 -13.56
N PRO A 425 -9.06 -1.26 -14.41
CA PRO A 425 -7.74 -0.84 -14.89
C PRO A 425 -7.73 0.55 -15.55
N GLU A 426 -8.80 0.96 -16.23
CA GLU A 426 -8.86 2.28 -16.86
C GLU A 426 -9.05 3.41 -15.83
N VAL A 427 -9.72 3.15 -14.71
CA VAL A 427 -9.79 4.10 -13.59
C VAL A 427 -8.47 4.18 -12.86
N ALA A 428 -7.81 3.04 -12.60
CA ALA A 428 -6.46 3.04 -12.02
C ALA A 428 -5.48 3.84 -12.91
N LYS A 429 -5.56 3.65 -14.24
CA LYS A 429 -4.79 4.42 -15.21
C LYS A 429 -5.09 5.92 -15.17
N ALA A 430 -6.37 6.29 -15.02
CA ALA A 430 -6.76 7.68 -14.83
C ALA A 430 -6.15 8.28 -13.56
N TYR A 431 -6.14 7.54 -12.44
CA TYR A 431 -5.50 7.96 -11.20
C TYR A 431 -3.99 8.22 -11.40
N TYR A 432 -3.27 7.26 -11.98
CA TYR A 432 -1.82 7.39 -12.20
C TYR A 432 -1.47 8.53 -13.16
N ARG A 433 -2.33 8.82 -14.14
CA ARG A 433 -2.15 9.93 -15.09
C ARG A 433 -2.67 11.29 -14.59
N GLY A 434 -3.42 11.32 -13.48
CA GLY A 434 -4.12 12.53 -13.05
C GLY A 434 -5.25 12.96 -14.01
N ASP A 435 -5.88 12.00 -14.69
CA ASP A 435 -6.99 12.28 -15.63
C ASP A 435 -8.29 12.56 -14.86
N LYS A 436 -8.47 13.83 -14.52
CA LYS A 436 -9.66 14.32 -13.80
C LYS A 436 -10.96 14.08 -14.57
N SER A 437 -10.93 14.03 -15.90
CA SER A 437 -12.13 13.87 -16.74
C SER A 437 -12.77 12.49 -16.55
N ARG A 438 -11.94 11.46 -16.39
CA ARG A 438 -12.38 10.09 -16.12
C ARG A 438 -12.79 9.87 -14.67
N ILE A 439 -12.21 10.63 -13.74
CA ILE A 439 -12.44 10.47 -12.30
C ILE A 439 -13.70 11.23 -11.85
N ARG A 440 -13.95 12.43 -12.39
CA ARG A 440 -15.06 13.29 -11.98
C ARG A 440 -16.45 12.60 -11.98
N PRO A 441 -16.82 11.79 -12.99
CA PRO A 441 -18.12 11.11 -13.02
C PRO A 441 -18.34 10.13 -11.86
N LEU A 442 -17.28 9.67 -11.20
CA LEU A 442 -17.34 8.72 -10.09
C LEU A 442 -17.69 9.41 -8.76
N LEU A 443 -17.38 10.71 -8.64
CA LEU A 443 -17.51 11.46 -7.39
C LEU A 443 -18.93 11.43 -6.79
N PRO A 444 -20.03 11.63 -7.54
CA PRO A 444 -21.37 11.66 -6.95
C PRO A 444 -21.75 10.35 -6.25
N ALA A 445 -21.41 9.21 -6.84
CA ALA A 445 -21.70 7.91 -6.27
C ALA A 445 -20.88 7.65 -5.00
N LEU A 446 -19.57 7.96 -5.02
CA LEU A 446 -18.69 7.82 -3.86
C LEU A 446 -19.12 8.75 -2.72
N TRP A 447 -19.46 10.00 -3.02
CA TRP A 447 -19.85 10.97 -2.01
C TRP A 447 -21.19 10.64 -1.35
N ARG A 448 -22.15 10.09 -2.11
CA ARG A 448 -23.43 9.64 -1.56
C ARG A 448 -23.28 8.53 -0.54
N ASP A 449 -22.28 7.66 -0.67
CA ASP A 449 -22.00 6.65 0.37
C ASP A 449 -21.50 7.32 1.64
N LEU A 450 -20.61 8.33 1.52
CA LEU A 450 -20.08 9.08 2.67
C LEU A 450 -21.20 9.82 3.41
N GLU A 451 -22.13 10.46 2.70
CA GLU A 451 -23.29 11.17 3.28
C GLU A 451 -24.21 10.26 4.09
N ARG A 452 -24.21 8.95 3.83
CA ARG A 452 -25.04 7.96 4.54
C ARG A 452 -24.36 7.40 5.79
N LEU A 453 -23.08 7.69 5.99
CA LEU A 453 -22.35 7.16 7.14
C LEU A 453 -22.78 7.85 8.43
N PRO A 454 -22.83 7.12 9.55
CA PRO A 454 -22.82 7.73 10.86
C PRO A 454 -21.60 8.67 10.99
N GLY A 455 -21.74 9.78 11.72
CA GLY A 455 -20.64 10.73 11.91
C GLY A 455 -20.41 11.73 10.77
N TYR A 456 -20.99 11.56 9.57
CA TYR A 456 -20.84 12.54 8.48
C TYR A 456 -21.28 13.95 8.91
N ALA A 457 -22.46 14.06 9.54
CA ALA A 457 -23.01 15.33 9.99
C ALA A 457 -22.09 16.09 10.96
N ALA A 458 -21.38 15.38 11.84
CA ALA A 458 -20.44 15.98 12.79
C ALA A 458 -19.16 16.53 12.12
N LEU A 459 -18.84 16.04 10.92
CA LEU A 459 -17.66 16.43 10.14
C LEU A 459 -18.03 17.27 8.91
N GLU A 460 -19.32 17.56 8.70
CA GLU A 460 -19.83 18.15 7.47
C GLU A 460 -19.20 19.52 7.16
N ASP A 461 -18.98 20.35 8.19
CA ASP A 461 -18.33 21.66 8.05
C ASP A 461 -16.89 21.58 7.52
N TYR A 462 -16.20 20.46 7.74
CA TYR A 462 -14.88 20.20 7.19
C TYR A 462 -14.95 19.57 5.79
N LEU A 463 -15.97 18.75 5.53
CA LEU A 463 -16.12 17.98 4.30
C LEU A 463 -16.71 18.81 3.15
N LEU A 464 -17.68 19.69 3.42
CA LEU A 464 -18.36 20.47 2.37
C LEU A 464 -17.42 21.39 1.57
N PRO A 465 -16.48 22.12 2.17
CA PRO A 465 -15.52 22.92 1.41
C PRO A 465 -14.68 22.07 0.46
N LEU A 466 -14.21 20.90 0.92
CA LEU A 466 -13.43 19.97 0.12
C LEU A 466 -14.27 19.42 -1.04
N ARG A 467 -15.50 19.00 -0.78
CA ARG A 467 -16.45 18.53 -1.81
C ARG A 467 -16.68 19.59 -2.89
N ARG A 468 -16.92 20.84 -2.49
CA ARG A 468 -17.14 21.95 -3.43
C ARG A 468 -15.94 22.13 -4.35
N MET A 469 -14.73 22.07 -3.82
CA MET A 469 -13.51 22.11 -4.62
C MET A 469 -13.45 20.94 -5.62
N MET A 470 -13.75 19.71 -5.19
CA MET A 470 -13.76 18.52 -6.05
C MET A 470 -14.81 18.60 -7.17
N VAL A 471 -16.03 19.03 -6.86
CA VAL A 471 -17.14 19.18 -7.83
C VAL A 471 -16.81 20.24 -8.88
N GLN A 472 -16.19 21.34 -8.45
CA GLN A 472 -15.72 22.43 -9.32
C GLN A 472 -14.40 22.09 -10.02
N MET A 473 -13.74 20.99 -9.65
CA MET A 473 -12.36 20.66 -10.02
C MET A 473 -11.39 21.83 -9.83
N ARG A 474 -11.60 22.63 -8.77
CA ARG A 474 -10.75 23.79 -8.47
C ARG A 474 -9.42 23.28 -7.93
N PRO A 475 -8.32 23.34 -8.70
CA PRO A 475 -7.04 22.84 -8.24
C PRO A 475 -6.48 23.75 -7.15
N TRP A 476 -5.68 23.18 -6.23
CA TRP A 476 -4.76 24.00 -5.45
C TRP A 476 -3.59 24.47 -6.32
N ASN A 477 -2.86 25.48 -5.85
CA ASN A 477 -1.65 25.97 -6.49
C ASN A 477 -0.43 25.53 -5.67
N GLU A 478 0.42 24.68 -6.26
CA GLU A 478 1.62 24.15 -5.59
C GLU A 478 2.78 25.15 -5.52
N ARG A 479 2.66 26.32 -6.14
CA ARG A 479 3.70 27.37 -6.11
C ARG A 479 3.36 28.52 -5.16
N GLU A 480 2.18 28.49 -4.56
CA GLU A 480 1.74 29.51 -3.63
C GLU A 480 2.35 29.27 -2.26
N ASP A 481 2.73 30.36 -1.58
CA ASP A 481 3.17 30.28 -0.21
C ASP A 481 2.02 29.82 0.71
N ILE A 482 2.20 28.68 1.37
CA ILE A 482 1.18 28.15 2.26
C ILE A 482 0.99 29.04 3.49
N ARG A 483 2.01 29.80 3.92
CA ARG A 483 2.01 30.57 5.17
C ARG A 483 0.86 31.56 5.23
N THR A 484 0.56 32.25 4.12
CA THR A 484 -0.53 33.24 4.02
C THR A 484 -1.88 32.62 4.36
N LYS A 485 -2.22 31.47 3.77
CA LYS A 485 -3.50 30.78 4.04
C LYS A 485 -3.59 30.23 5.46
N TRP A 486 -2.45 29.83 6.02
CA TRP A 486 -2.36 29.33 7.39
C TRP A 486 -2.18 30.44 8.44
N LYS A 487 -2.07 31.71 8.03
CA LYS A 487 -1.79 32.86 8.92
C LYS A 487 -0.50 32.68 9.74
N ILE A 488 0.52 32.11 9.12
CA ILE A 488 1.86 31.94 9.66
C ILE A 488 2.73 33.11 9.17
N ARG A 489 3.60 33.62 10.04
CA ARG A 489 4.51 34.72 9.69
C ARG A 489 5.46 34.33 8.53
N PRO A 490 5.92 35.29 7.71
CA PRO A 490 5.71 36.75 7.83
C PRO A 490 4.29 37.15 7.42
N TYR A 491 3.69 38.08 8.16
CA TYR A 491 2.36 38.59 7.82
C TYR A 491 2.51 39.55 6.62
N SER A 492 2.19 39.06 5.42
CA SER A 492 1.92 39.90 4.26
C SER A 492 0.45 40.26 4.19
#